data_AF-A0A3G6JKA1-F1
#
_entry.id   AF-A0A3G6JKA1-F1
#
_cell.length_a   1.000
_cell.length_b   1.000
_cell.length_c   1.000
_cell.angle_alpha   90.00
_cell.angle_beta   90.00
_cell.angle_gamma   90.00
#
_symmetry.space_group_name_H-M   'P 1'
#
loop_
_entity.id
_entity.type
_entity.pdbx_description
1 polymer ?
#
loop_
_entity_poly.entity_id
_entity_poly.type
_entity_poly.pdbx_seq_one_letter_code
_entity_poly.pdbx_strand_id
1 'polypeptide(L)'
;MAYGKSRYNSYRKRSFNRSDKQRKEYAKAMEELEQSFENLDDWYLSSMKDSAYKDFGKYEIRLSNHSADNKYHDLENGRLIVNVKASKLNFVDIIENKLDKIIEKIDTLDLDKYRFINATKLEHDIKCYYKGFKTKKDVI
;
A
#
# COMPACT_ATOMS: atom_id res chain seq x y z
N MET A 1 19.31 6.68 -29.01
CA MET A 1 19.48 6.63 -27.55
C MET A 1 18.19 6.09 -26.93
N ALA A 2 18.21 4.92 -26.30
CA ALA A 2 16.99 4.34 -25.71
C ALA A 2 16.69 5.01 -24.36
N TYR A 3 15.74 5.95 -24.36
CA TYR A 3 15.19 6.53 -23.14
C TYR A 3 14.72 5.39 -22.21
N GLY A 4 15.18 5.39 -20.94
CA GLY A 4 14.70 4.45 -19.91
C GLY A 4 15.68 3.37 -19.43
N LYS A 5 16.92 3.29 -19.95
CA LYS A 5 17.92 2.32 -19.43
C LYS A 5 18.52 2.68 -18.07
N SER A 6 18.48 3.96 -17.70
CA SER A 6 19.08 4.49 -16.47
C SER A 6 18.21 5.61 -15.94
N ARG A 7 17.70 5.46 -14.72
CA ARG A 7 17.19 6.59 -13.91
C ARG A 7 18.14 6.77 -12.74
N TYR A 8 18.82 7.92 -12.72
CA TYR A 8 19.65 8.31 -11.60
C TYR A 8 18.75 8.90 -10.50
N ASN A 9 18.75 8.29 -9.32
CA ASN A 9 18.05 8.83 -8.16
C ASN A 9 19.01 9.76 -7.42
N SER A 10 18.79 11.08 -7.51
CA SER A 10 19.67 12.07 -6.90
C SER A 10 19.67 11.99 -5.37
N TYR A 11 18.53 11.67 -4.76
CA TYR A 11 18.37 11.56 -3.31
C TYR A 11 19.18 10.39 -2.72
N ARG A 12 19.24 9.25 -3.43
CA ARG A 12 20.01 8.06 -3.00
C ARG A 12 21.41 7.94 -3.62
N LYS A 13 21.79 8.85 -4.52
CA LYS A 13 23.05 8.82 -5.29
C LYS A 13 23.32 7.47 -5.96
N ARG A 14 22.28 6.83 -6.55
CA ARG A 14 22.42 5.54 -7.25
C ARG A 14 21.74 5.57 -8.61
N SER A 15 22.37 4.94 -9.60
CA SER A 15 21.74 4.64 -10.89
C SER A 15 20.98 3.32 -10.78
N PHE A 16 19.69 3.33 -11.10
CA PHE A 16 18.92 2.10 -11.23
C PHE A 16 19.11 1.55 -12.64
N ASN A 17 20.02 0.58 -12.76
CA ASN A 17 20.24 -0.16 -13.99
C ASN A 17 19.58 -1.53 -13.79
N ARG A 18 18.45 -1.79 -14.44
CA ARG A 18 17.89 -3.15 -14.54
C ARG A 18 18.30 -3.77 -15.86
N SER A 19 18.60 -5.06 -15.86
CA SER A 19 18.84 -5.79 -17.11
C SER A 19 17.57 -5.83 -17.95
N ASP A 20 17.72 -6.00 -19.26
CA ASP A 20 16.59 -6.05 -20.19
C ASP A 20 15.64 -7.21 -19.83
N LYS A 21 16.19 -8.33 -19.36
CA LYS A 21 15.44 -9.48 -18.82
C LYS A 21 14.58 -9.09 -17.61
N GLN A 22 15.17 -8.41 -16.61
CA GLN A 22 14.45 -7.96 -15.42
C GLN A 22 13.34 -6.95 -15.73
N ARG A 23 13.51 -6.13 -16.77
CA ARG A 23 12.46 -5.20 -17.22
C ARG A 23 11.30 -5.94 -17.86
N LYS A 24 11.58 -6.96 -18.68
CA LYS A 24 10.57 -7.80 -19.31
C LYS A 24 9.78 -8.63 -18.28
N GLU A 25 10.48 -9.26 -17.33
CA GLU A 25 9.83 -9.99 -16.22
C GLU A 25 8.93 -9.08 -15.39
N TYR A 26 9.40 -7.87 -15.07
CA TYR A 26 8.60 -6.91 -14.32
C TYR A 26 7.37 -6.44 -15.10
N ALA A 27 7.48 -6.19 -16.41
CA ALA A 27 6.34 -5.82 -17.25
C ALA A 27 5.29 -6.93 -17.26
N LYS A 28 5.71 -8.19 -17.45
CA LYS A 28 4.81 -9.36 -17.40
C LYS A 28 4.09 -9.46 -16.05
N ALA A 29 4.83 -9.30 -14.95
CA ALA A 29 4.22 -9.34 -13.62
C ALA A 29 3.23 -8.19 -13.37
N MET A 30 3.40 -7.03 -14.02
CA MET A 30 2.42 -5.93 -13.93
C MET A 30 1.17 -6.17 -14.79
N GLU A 31 1.29 -6.89 -15.90
CA GLU A 31 0.15 -7.35 -16.70
C GLU A 31 -0.65 -8.42 -15.94
N GLU A 32 0.04 -9.42 -15.37
CA GLU A 32 -0.57 -10.45 -14.52
C GLU A 32 -1.28 -9.83 -13.30
N LEU A 33 -0.66 -8.82 -12.69
CA LEU A 33 -1.27 -8.04 -11.60
C LEU A 33 -2.57 -7.37 -12.07
N GLU A 34 -2.55 -6.64 -13.18
CA GLU A 34 -3.75 -5.97 -13.69
C GLU A 34 -4.88 -6.96 -13.97
N GLN A 35 -4.57 -8.09 -14.62
CA GLN A 35 -5.55 -9.14 -14.89
C GLN A 35 -6.10 -9.78 -13.62
N SER A 36 -5.27 -9.95 -12.57
CA SER A 36 -5.77 -10.43 -11.28
C SER A 36 -6.75 -9.45 -10.63
N PHE A 37 -6.50 -8.15 -10.76
CA PHE A 37 -7.37 -7.11 -10.21
C PHE A 37 -8.69 -6.96 -10.98
N GLU A 38 -8.73 -7.32 -12.27
CA GLU A 38 -10.01 -7.40 -13.02
C GLU A 38 -10.96 -8.47 -12.46
N ASN A 39 -10.40 -9.52 -11.83
CA ASN A 39 -11.18 -10.60 -11.22
C ASN A 39 -11.41 -10.43 -9.71
N LEU A 40 -10.78 -9.42 -9.09
CA LEU A 40 -10.92 -9.15 -7.67
C LEU A 40 -12.09 -8.19 -7.44
N ASP A 41 -13.19 -8.72 -6.91
CA ASP A 41 -14.37 -7.91 -6.59
C ASP A 41 -14.06 -6.82 -5.55
N ASP A 42 -14.59 -5.63 -5.84
CA ASP A 42 -14.48 -4.40 -5.04
C ASP A 42 -13.05 -3.89 -4.81
N TRP A 43 -12.09 -4.35 -5.61
CA TRP A 43 -10.71 -3.83 -5.61
C TRP A 43 -10.47 -2.85 -6.74
N TYR A 44 -9.87 -1.71 -6.41
CA TYR A 44 -9.52 -0.68 -7.35
C TYR A 44 -8.01 -0.49 -7.40
N LEU A 45 -7.43 -0.65 -8.59
CA LEU A 45 -6.02 -0.38 -8.83
C LEU A 45 -5.85 1.08 -9.29
N SER A 46 -4.88 1.78 -8.72
CA SER A 46 -4.48 3.11 -9.21
C SER A 46 -3.97 3.06 -10.65
N SER A 47 -4.09 4.16 -11.39
CA SER A 47 -3.57 4.27 -12.78
C SER A 47 -2.07 4.01 -12.88
N MET A 48 -1.29 4.40 -11.86
CA MET A 48 0.14 4.10 -11.76
C MET A 48 0.45 2.68 -11.26
N LYS A 49 -0.58 1.90 -10.93
CA LYS A 49 -0.48 0.55 -10.37
C LYS A 49 0.43 0.49 -9.14
N ASP A 50 0.52 1.59 -8.39
CA ASP A 50 1.41 1.73 -7.22
C ASP A 50 0.69 1.64 -5.89
N SER A 51 -0.64 1.66 -5.98
CA SER A 51 -1.57 1.50 -4.90
C SER A 51 -2.80 0.75 -5.36
N ALA A 52 -3.38 -0.02 -4.46
CA ALA A 52 -4.66 -0.70 -4.62
C ALA A 52 -5.56 -0.37 -3.42
N TYR A 53 -6.87 -0.28 -3.66
CA TYR A 53 -7.85 0.22 -2.70
C TYR A 53 -9.06 -0.70 -2.62
N LYS A 54 -9.64 -0.82 -1.43
CA LYS A 54 -10.93 -1.47 -1.20
C LYS A 54 -11.70 -0.69 -0.14
N ASP A 55 -12.94 -0.34 -0.46
CA ASP A 55 -13.85 0.38 0.43
C ASP A 55 -14.67 -0.62 1.26
N PHE A 56 -14.63 -0.47 2.59
CA PHE A 56 -15.47 -1.23 3.52
C PHE A 56 -16.60 -0.37 4.10
N GLY A 57 -16.81 0.83 3.57
CA GLY A 57 -17.83 1.80 3.99
C GLY A 57 -17.44 2.57 5.26
N LYS A 58 -16.95 1.87 6.29
CA LYS A 58 -16.47 2.46 7.56
C LYS A 58 -15.04 3.00 7.44
N TYR A 59 -14.20 2.27 6.72
CA TYR A 59 -12.80 2.58 6.47
C TYR A 59 -12.42 2.10 5.08
N GLU A 60 -11.33 2.64 4.54
CA GLU A 60 -10.77 2.22 3.26
C GLU A 60 -9.43 1.52 3.52
N ILE A 61 -9.25 0.34 2.94
CA ILE A 61 -7.96 -0.35 2.92
C ILE A 61 -7.20 0.08 1.68
N ARG A 62 -5.93 0.44 1.87
CA ARG A 62 -4.98 0.73 0.79
C ARG A 62 -3.77 -0.20 0.90
N LEU A 63 -3.44 -0.91 -0.17
CA LEU A 63 -2.14 -1.57 -0.33
C LEU A 63 -1.19 -0.62 -1.06
N SER A 64 -0.03 -0.34 -0.48
CA SER A 64 0.93 0.61 -1.06
C SER A 64 2.29 0.47 -0.42
N ASN A 65 3.37 0.75 -1.15
CA ASN A 65 4.71 0.80 -0.55
C ASN A 65 4.98 2.13 0.19
N HIS A 66 4.14 3.14 -0.07
CA HIS A 66 4.19 4.43 0.62
C HIS A 66 3.48 4.35 1.97
N SER A 67 4.02 5.07 2.95
CA SER A 67 3.35 5.28 4.23
C SER A 67 2.17 6.25 4.08
N ALA A 68 1.14 6.05 4.90
CA ALA A 68 -0.03 6.93 4.98
C ALA A 68 0.25 8.29 5.67
N ASP A 69 1.44 8.48 6.24
CA ASP A 69 1.87 9.73 6.88
C ASP A 69 2.35 10.80 5.87
N ASN A 70 2.31 10.50 4.58
CA ASN A 70 2.75 11.42 3.54
C ASN A 70 1.71 12.54 3.34
N LYS A 71 2.17 13.79 3.28
CA LYS A 71 1.34 15.00 3.10
C LYS A 71 0.38 14.95 1.90
N TYR A 72 0.70 14.13 0.90
CA TYR A 72 -0.13 13.92 -0.29
C TYR A 72 -1.38 13.05 -0.02
N HIS A 73 -1.45 12.38 1.13
CA HIS A 73 -2.50 11.41 1.50
C HIS A 73 -3.04 11.56 2.92
N ASP A 74 -2.49 12.43 3.77
CA ASP A 74 -3.12 13.73 4.06
C ASP A 74 -4.62 13.81 4.40
N LEU A 75 -5.35 12.70 4.54
CA LEU A 75 -6.82 12.65 4.54
C LEU A 75 -7.34 13.07 5.91
N GLU A 76 -7.05 14.31 6.31
CA GLU A 76 -7.42 14.88 7.60
C GLU A 76 -8.95 15.09 7.72
N ASN A 77 -9.69 14.94 6.61
CA ASN A 77 -11.16 15.09 6.52
C ASN A 77 -11.87 13.92 5.80
N GLY A 78 -11.22 12.76 5.66
CA GLY A 78 -11.76 11.57 4.97
C GLY A 78 -12.14 10.41 5.89
N ARG A 79 -12.69 9.34 5.30
CA ARG A 79 -12.85 8.02 5.97
C ARG A 79 -11.49 7.53 6.47
N LEU A 80 -11.48 6.75 7.56
CA LEU A 80 -10.25 6.19 8.12
C LEU A 80 -9.53 5.35 7.05
N ILE A 81 -8.22 5.59 6.87
CA ILE A 81 -7.41 4.81 5.95
C ILE A 81 -6.53 3.80 6.69
N VAL A 82 -6.61 2.56 6.25
CA VAL A 82 -5.77 1.45 6.68
C VAL A 82 -4.75 1.16 5.58
N ASN A 83 -3.51 1.60 5.79
CA ASN A 83 -2.45 1.38 4.83
C ASN A 83 -1.68 0.10 5.15
N VAL A 84 -1.78 -0.88 4.24
CA VAL A 84 -1.00 -2.12 4.29
C VAL A 84 0.23 -1.95 3.42
N LYS A 85 1.40 -1.97 4.06
CA LYS A 85 2.66 -1.76 3.37
C LYS A 85 3.02 -2.98 2.53
N ALA A 86 3.00 -2.79 1.22
CA ALA A 86 3.14 -3.88 0.28
C ALA A 86 3.94 -3.44 -0.96
N SER A 87 4.73 -4.37 -1.52
CA SER A 87 5.26 -4.20 -2.87
C SER A 87 4.16 -4.52 -3.88
N LYS A 88 4.12 -3.80 -5.01
CA LYS A 88 3.14 -4.02 -6.09
C LYS A 88 3.06 -5.50 -6.54
N LEU A 89 4.20 -6.19 -6.56
CA LEU A 89 4.29 -7.60 -6.94
C LEU A 89 3.64 -8.56 -5.95
N ASN A 90 3.41 -8.12 -4.71
CA ASN A 90 2.88 -8.95 -3.64
C ASN A 90 1.45 -8.56 -3.28
N PHE A 91 0.80 -7.65 -4.02
CA PHE A 91 -0.54 -7.20 -3.66
C PHE A 91 -1.53 -8.35 -3.61
N VAL A 92 -1.55 -9.22 -4.62
CA VAL A 92 -2.47 -10.38 -4.69
C VAL A 92 -2.25 -11.33 -3.52
N ASP A 93 -1.00 -11.73 -3.27
CA ASP A 93 -0.64 -12.61 -2.16
C ASP A 93 -1.09 -12.05 -0.80
N ILE A 94 -0.97 -10.74 -0.61
CA ILE A 94 -1.39 -10.08 0.62
C ILE A 94 -2.91 -10.05 0.74
N ILE A 95 -3.62 -9.79 -0.36
CA ILE A 95 -5.08 -9.80 -0.40
C ILE A 95 -5.62 -11.18 -0.06
N GLU A 96 -5.05 -12.24 -0.65
CA GLU A 96 -5.54 -13.62 -0.48
C GLU A 96 -5.16 -14.23 0.87
N ASN A 97 -3.94 -14.01 1.35
CA ASN A 97 -3.39 -14.79 2.48
C ASN A 97 -3.28 -14.02 3.80
N LYS A 98 -3.33 -12.68 3.76
CA LYS A 98 -2.96 -11.84 4.91
C LYS A 98 -4.02 -10.84 5.32
N LEU A 99 -4.85 -10.41 4.36
CA LEU A 99 -5.79 -9.32 4.60
C LEU A 99 -6.79 -9.64 5.70
N ASP A 100 -7.33 -10.86 5.72
CA ASP A 100 -8.35 -11.27 6.70
C ASP A 100 -7.85 -11.12 8.15
N LYS A 101 -6.60 -11.48 8.41
CA LYS A 101 -6.00 -11.31 9.75
C LYS A 101 -5.80 -9.85 10.14
N ILE A 102 -5.52 -9.00 9.15
CA ILE A 102 -5.38 -7.55 9.37
C ILE A 102 -6.76 -6.96 9.68
N ILE A 103 -7.79 -7.34 8.92
CA ILE A 103 -9.18 -6.93 9.14
C ILE A 103 -9.66 -7.36 10.53
N GLU A 104 -9.44 -8.63 10.90
CA GLU A 104 -9.84 -9.16 12.22
C GLU A 104 -9.23 -8.33 13.36
N LYS A 105 -7.93 -8.00 13.27
CA LYS A 105 -7.29 -7.12 14.26
C LYS A 105 -7.88 -5.72 14.28
N ILE A 106 -8.18 -5.14 13.12
CA ILE A 106 -8.70 -3.78 12.99
C ILE A 106 -10.12 -3.67 13.52
N ASP A 107 -10.96 -4.67 13.29
CA ASP A 107 -12.35 -4.67 13.74
C ASP A 107 -12.48 -4.76 15.28
N THR A 108 -11.44 -5.21 15.99
CA THR A 108 -11.38 -5.14 17.47
C THR A 108 -11.06 -3.74 18.02
N LEU A 109 -10.62 -2.81 17.17
CA LEU A 109 -10.17 -1.49 17.57
C LEU A 109 -11.29 -0.45 17.46
N ASP A 110 -11.22 0.53 18.35
CA ASP A 110 -12.05 1.73 18.26
C ASP A 110 -11.47 2.69 17.22
N LEU A 111 -11.91 2.50 15.97
CA LEU A 111 -11.43 3.18 14.77
C LEU A 111 -11.56 4.70 14.83
N ASP A 112 -12.54 5.22 15.58
CA ASP A 112 -12.82 6.65 15.65
C ASP A 112 -11.70 7.46 16.35
N LYS A 113 -10.87 6.79 17.16
CA LYS A 113 -9.73 7.40 17.84
C LYS A 113 -8.56 7.69 16.90
N TYR A 114 -8.45 6.95 15.81
CA TYR A 114 -7.28 6.94 14.95
C TYR A 114 -7.47 7.81 13.70
N ARG A 115 -6.41 8.52 13.30
CA ARG A 115 -6.34 9.29 12.05
C ARG A 115 -6.05 8.37 10.87
N PHE A 116 -5.10 7.46 11.05
CA PHE A 116 -4.74 6.44 10.08
C PHE A 116 -4.08 5.25 10.78
N ILE A 117 -4.15 4.10 10.13
CA ILE A 117 -3.52 2.86 10.59
C ILE A 117 -2.51 2.42 9.53
N ASN A 118 -1.35 1.92 9.96
CA ASN A 118 -0.29 1.47 9.06
C ASN A 118 0.21 0.08 9.46
N ALA A 119 -0.06 -0.92 8.63
CA ALA A 119 0.40 -2.29 8.80
C ALA A 119 1.70 -2.50 8.00
N THR A 120 2.84 -2.59 8.69
CA THR A 120 4.16 -2.54 8.01
C THR A 120 4.87 -3.87 7.80
N LYS A 121 4.59 -4.88 8.63
CA LYS A 121 5.15 -6.23 8.51
C LYS A 121 4.05 -7.29 8.50
N LEU A 122 3.01 -7.06 7.69
CA LEU A 122 1.97 -8.02 7.28
C LEU A 122 1.21 -8.82 8.37
N GLU A 123 1.56 -8.69 9.65
CA GLU A 123 1.00 -9.42 10.80
C GLU A 123 1.51 -8.86 12.16
N HIS A 124 2.75 -8.34 12.23
CA HIS A 124 3.43 -8.09 13.52
C HIS A 124 3.62 -6.64 13.96
N ASP A 125 3.45 -5.67 13.07
CA ASP A 125 3.69 -4.25 13.39
C ASP A 125 2.57 -3.42 12.76
N ILE A 126 1.39 -3.45 13.37
CA ILE A 126 0.28 -2.53 13.07
C ILE A 126 0.44 -1.30 13.95
N LYS A 127 0.60 -0.14 13.33
CA LYS A 127 0.76 1.15 14.01
C LYS A 127 -0.49 1.98 13.81
N CYS A 128 -1.20 2.29 14.88
CA CYS A 128 -2.44 3.07 14.85
C CYS A 128 -2.15 4.47 15.37
N TYR A 129 -2.25 5.50 14.52
CA TYR A 129 -1.88 6.87 14.87
C TYR A 129 -3.11 7.67 15.29
N TYR A 130 -3.06 8.36 16.43
CA TYR A 130 -4.21 9.07 17.00
C TYR A 130 -4.56 10.36 16.25
N LYS A 131 -5.86 10.72 16.24
CA LYS A 131 -6.32 12.05 15.81
C LYS A 131 -5.76 13.14 16.74
N GLY A 132 -5.43 14.31 16.17
CA GLY A 132 -4.90 15.46 16.92
C GLY A 132 -3.44 15.34 17.37
N PHE A 133 -2.76 14.21 17.12
CA PHE A 133 -1.35 14.01 17.47
C PHE A 133 -0.52 13.67 16.23
N LYS A 134 0.71 14.20 16.16
CA LYS A 134 1.63 13.92 15.06
C LYS A 134 2.30 12.54 15.16
N THR A 135 2.61 12.10 16.38
CA THR A 135 3.49 10.93 16.59
C THR A 135 2.94 9.91 17.59
N LYS A 136 1.88 10.26 18.33
CA LYS A 136 1.26 9.37 19.31
C LYS A 136 0.56 8.22 18.57
N LYS A 137 0.90 6.99 18.95
CA LYS A 137 0.42 5.78 18.29
C LYS A 137 0.39 4.59 19.23
N ASP A 138 -0.48 3.64 18.92
CA ASP A 138 -0.46 2.29 19.49
C ASP A 138 0.24 1.33 18.52
N VAL A 139 0.80 0.24 19.07
CA VAL A 139 1.44 -0.83 18.28
C VAL A 139 0.85 -2.17 18.69
N ILE A 140 0.40 -2.95 17.70
CA ILE A 140 -0.30 -4.25 17.84
C ILE A 140 0.33 -5.29 16.92
#